data_AF-A0A6C1KJP4-F1
#
_entry.id   AF-A0A6C1KJP4-F1
#
_cell.length_a   1.000
_cell.length_b   1.000
_cell.length_c   1.000
_cell.angle_alpha   90.00
_cell.angle_beta   90.00
_cell.angle_gamma   90.00
#
_symmetry.space_group_name_H-M   'P 1'
#
loop_
_entity.id
_entity.type
_entity.pdbx_description
1 polymer ?
#
loop_
_entity_poly.entity_id
_entity_poly.type
_entity_poly.pdbx_seq_one_letter_code
_entity_poly.pdbx_strand_id
1 'polypeptide(L)' 'MARKLRPLSDTEVHDRLVAAAESLGYAPGETTRGNTAIATARRALVMLQLSLVKAMEESTDKLDGVRNQD' A
#
# COMPACT_ATOMS: atom_id res chain seq x y z
N MET A 1 -7.34 19.43 19.28
CA MET A 1 -8.26 19.16 18.15
C MET A 1 -7.66 18.05 17.30
N ALA A 2 -8.38 16.94 17.10
CA ALA A 2 -7.91 15.89 16.19
C ALA A 2 -8.07 16.38 14.74
N ARG A 3 -6.98 16.42 13.97
CA ARG A 3 -7.03 16.79 12.55
C ARG A 3 -7.77 15.67 11.82
N LYS A 4 -8.96 15.97 11.28
CA LYS A 4 -9.68 15.05 10.40
C LYS A 4 -8.83 14.89 9.13
N LEU A 5 -8.17 13.74 8.97
CA LEU A 5 -7.38 13.45 7.77
C LEU A 5 -8.35 13.11 6.64
N ARG A 6 -8.16 13.74 5.47
CA ARG A 6 -8.90 13.34 4.27
C ARG A 6 -8.52 11.90 3.88
N PRO A 7 -9.46 11.13 3.29
CA PRO A 7 -9.11 9.89 2.62
C PRO A 7 -8.02 10.10 1.55
N LEU A 8 -7.26 9.05 1.28
CA LEU A 8 -6.22 9.03 0.26
C LEU A 8 -6.85 8.72 -1.09
N SER A 9 -6.34 9.32 -2.15
CA SER A 9 -6.60 8.83 -3.51
C SER A 9 -5.85 7.52 -3.75
N ASP A 10 -6.26 6.74 -4.75
CA ASP A 10 -5.58 5.50 -5.12
C ASP A 10 -4.11 5.74 -5.48
N THR A 11 -3.80 6.85 -6.17
CA THR A 11 -2.41 7.24 -6.44
C THR A 11 -1.62 7.48 -5.16
N GLU A 12 -2.21 8.17 -4.17
CA GLU A 12 -1.54 8.38 -2.88
C GLU A 12 -1.36 7.09 -2.08
N VAL A 13 -2.29 6.13 -2.21
CA VAL A 13 -2.13 4.79 -1.62
C VAL A 13 -0.99 4.06 -2.34
N HIS A 14 -0.98 4.06 -3.66
CA HIS A 14 0.05 3.42 -4.47
C HIS A 14 1.45 3.98 -4.14
N ASP A 15 1.61 5.30 -4.12
CA ASP A 15 2.88 5.97 -3.81
C ASP A 15 3.41 5.58 -2.43
N ARG A 16 2.52 5.45 -1.43
CA ARG A 16 2.91 5.00 -0.08
C ARG A 16 3.35 3.54 -0.07
N LEU A 17 2.70 2.67 -0.83
CA LEU A 17 3.09 1.26 -0.95
C LEU A 17 4.44 1.12 -1.66
N VAL A 18 4.71 1.95 -2.67
CA VAL A 18 6.01 2.01 -3.35
C VAL A 18 7.08 2.49 -2.38
N ALA A 19 6.87 3.62 -1.71
CA ALA A 19 7.83 4.17 -0.75
C ALA A 19 8.11 3.19 0.41
N ALA A 20 7.10 2.45 0.88
CA ALA A 20 7.29 1.40 1.87
C ALA A 20 8.19 0.28 1.34
N ALA A 21 7.99 -0.17 0.09
CA ALA A 21 8.81 -1.22 -0.52
C ALA A 21 10.26 -0.75 -0.71
N GLU A 22 10.47 0.49 -1.14
CA GLU A 22 11.78 1.11 -1.27
C GLU A 22 12.49 1.25 0.08
N SER A 23 11.76 1.59 1.15
CA SER A 23 12.33 1.72 2.49
C SER A 23 12.88 0.41 3.06
N LEU A 24 12.36 -0.74 2.61
CA LEU A 24 12.91 -2.06 2.96
C LEU A 24 14.22 -2.36 2.21
N GLY A 25 14.57 -1.58 1.18
CA GLY A 25 15.76 -1.74 0.36
C GLY A 25 15.85 -3.10 -0.33
N TYR A 26 17.07 -3.56 -0.62
CA TYR A 26 17.34 -4.87 -1.24
C TYR A 26 18.23 -5.80 -0.41
N ALA A 27 18.82 -5.29 0.67
CA ALA A 27 19.71 -6.08 1.52
C ALA A 27 19.01 -7.34 2.09
N PRO A 28 19.71 -8.49 2.18
CA PRO A 28 19.20 -9.67 2.84
C PRO A 28 19.20 -9.49 4.37
N GLY A 29 18.43 -10.31 5.07
CA GLY A 29 18.51 -10.39 6.53
C GLY A 29 19.71 -11.22 6.99
N GLU A 30 20.36 -10.78 8.07
CA GLU A 30 21.53 -11.49 8.66
C GLU A 30 21.17 -12.88 9.19
N THR A 31 19.93 -13.06 9.68
CA THR A 31 19.42 -14.34 10.18
C THR A 31 18.36 -14.89 9.24
N THR A 32 18.15 -16.21 9.27
CA THR A 32 17.06 -16.86 8.52
C THR A 32 15.70 -16.22 8.80
N ARG A 33 15.42 -15.92 10.09
CA ARG A 33 14.16 -15.28 10.50
C ARG A 33 14.02 -13.87 9.91
N GLY A 34 15.07 -13.05 10.00
CA GLY A 34 15.08 -11.70 9.43
C GLY A 34 14.98 -11.71 7.91
N ASN A 35 15.70 -12.62 7.24
CA ASN A 35 15.68 -12.73 5.79
C ASN A 35 14.29 -13.18 5.28
N THR A 36 13.68 -14.16 5.94
CA THR A 36 12.31 -14.58 5.62
C THR A 36 11.32 -13.43 5.81
N ALA A 37 11.41 -12.68 6.92
CA ALA A 37 10.53 -11.55 7.20
C ALA A 37 10.65 -10.46 6.12
N ILE A 38 11.87 -10.00 5.81
CA ILE A 38 12.06 -8.90 4.85
C ILE A 38 11.73 -9.33 3.41
N ALA A 39 12.06 -10.56 3.02
CA ALA A 39 11.68 -11.09 1.71
C ALA A 39 10.16 -11.22 1.57
N THR A 40 9.47 -11.63 2.63
CA THR A 40 8.00 -11.74 2.64
C THR A 40 7.35 -10.38 2.58
N ALA A 41 7.83 -9.41 3.36
CA ALA A 41 7.31 -8.05 3.37
C ALA A 41 7.38 -7.38 1.99
N ARG A 42 8.51 -7.53 1.28
CA ARG A 42 8.65 -7.01 -0.09
C ARG A 42 7.64 -7.63 -1.05
N ARG A 43 7.47 -8.96 -1.01
CA ARG A 43 6.49 -9.65 -1.86
C ARG A 43 5.07 -9.21 -1.55
N ALA A 44 4.72 -9.06 -0.28
CA ALA A 44 3.41 -8.58 0.14
C ALA A 44 3.13 -7.17 -0.40
N LEU A 45 4.09 -6.25 -0.29
CA LEU A 45 3.94 -4.88 -0.80
C LEU A 45 3.74 -4.84 -2.32
N VAL A 46 4.47 -5.65 -3.08
CA VAL A 46 4.26 -5.78 -4.54
C VAL A 46 2.87 -6.33 -4.86
N MET A 47 2.40 -7.35 -4.12
CA MET A 47 1.05 -7.88 -4.32
C MET A 47 -0.03 -6.84 -4.01
N LEU A 48 0.16 -6.02 -2.98
CA LEU A 48 -0.76 -4.93 -2.64
C LEU A 48 -0.82 -3.88 -3.75
N GLN A 49 0.34 -3.46 -4.29
CA GLN A 49 0.41 -2.54 -5.43
C GLN A 49 -0.34 -3.10 -6.65
N LEU A 50 -0.10 -4.37 -7.00
CA LEU A 50 -0.80 -5.02 -8.12
C LEU A 50 -2.31 -5.12 -7.88
N SER A 51 -2.74 -5.46 -6.67
CA SER A 51 -4.16 -5.56 -6.35
C SER A 51 -4.88 -4.22 -6.46
N LEU A 52 -4.21 -3.13 -6.10
CA LEU A 52 -4.74 -1.78 -6.23
C LEU A 52 -4.87 -1.39 -7.71
N VAL A 53 -3.82 -1.59 -8.51
CA VAL A 53 -3.85 -1.32 -9.96
C VAL A 53 -5.00 -2.09 -10.63
N LYS A 54 -5.15 -3.37 -10.29
CA LYS A 54 -6.25 -4.18 -10.80
C LYS A 54 -7.63 -3.61 -10.40
N ALA A 55 -7.80 -3.22 -9.14
CA ALA A 55 -9.07 -2.64 -8.66
C ALA A 55 -9.40 -1.29 -9.33
N MET A 56 -8.37 -0.49 -9.65
CA MET A 56 -8.50 0.75 -10.41
C MET A 56 -8.95 0.48 -11.85
N GLU A 57 -8.39 -0.54 -12.51
CA GLU A 57 -8.81 -0.96 -13.86
C GLU A 57 -10.26 -1.46 -13.88
N GLU A 58 -10.69 -2.15 -12.83
CA GLU A 58 -12.05 -2.66 -12.66
C GLU A 58 -13.08 -1.58 -12.25
N SER A 59 -12.65 -0.32 -12.04
CA SER A 59 -13.49 0.83 -11.63
C SER A 59 -14.41 0.51 -10.44
N THR A 60 -13.86 -0.08 -9.39
CA THR A 60 -14.57 -0.35 -8.14
C THR A 60 -14.66 0.94 -7.28
N ASP A 61 -15.25 1.98 -7.87
CA ASP A 61 -15.02 3.39 -7.50
C ASP A 61 -15.63 3.88 -6.17
N LYS A 62 -16.36 3.02 -5.43
CA LYS A 62 -17.11 3.48 -4.25
C LYS A 62 -16.95 2.56 -3.05
N LEU A 63 -16.30 3.10 -2.02
CA LEU A 63 -16.51 2.68 -0.65
C LEU A 63 -17.93 3.09 -0.23
N ASP A 64 -18.82 2.12 -0.04
CA ASP A 64 -20.15 2.36 0.54
C ASP A 64 -19.99 3.08 1.89
N GLY A 65 -20.52 4.31 1.98
CA GLY A 65 -20.55 5.09 3.23
C GLY A 65 -19.71 6.37 3.28
N VAL A 66 -18.93 6.71 2.23
CA VAL A 66 -18.30 8.04 2.14
C VAL A 66 -19.32 9.06 1.64
N ARG A 67 -19.85 9.91 2.53
CA ARG A 67 -20.72 11.03 2.15
C ARG A 67 -19.95 12.01 1.27
N ASN A 68 -20.35 12.11 0.00
CA ASN A 68 -20.00 13.25 -0.84
C ASN A 68 -20.48 14.53 -0.12
N GLN A 69 -19.56 15.46 0.10
CA GLN A 69 -19.90 16.80 0.53
C GLN A 69 -19.91 17.65 -0.73
N ASP A 70 -21.12 17.95 -1.21
CA ASP A 70 -21.39 18.96 -2.25
C ASP A 70 -20.86 20.34 -1.83
#